data_AF-A0AAV6YJR2-F1
#
_entry.id   AF-A0AAV6YJR2-F1
#
_cell.length_a   1.000
_cell.length_b   1.000
_cell.length_c   1.000
_cell.angle_alpha   90.00
_cell.angle_beta   90.00
_cell.angle_gamma   90.00
#
_symmetry.space_group_name_H-M   'P 1'
#
loop_
_entity.id
_entity.type
_entity.pdbx_description
1 polymer ?
#
loop_
_entity_poly.entity_id
_entity_poly.type
_entity_poly.pdbx_seq_one_letter_code
_entity_poly.pdbx_strand_id
1 'polypeptide(L)'
;CSPGFWGKDCARSCYCHYGGHCSPVDGRCDCLPGWTGKTCSEACPLGLWGKDCANLCYCQNGGQCNAVDGTCTCPAGWNGKTCSEVCPLGTYGENCINKCRCQNAAECDHMTGKCSCLPGYLGPYCDNRKSADCYQWMDYSK
;
A
#
# COMPACT_ATOMS: atom_id res chain seq x y z
N CYS A 1 31.23 15.96 23.10
CA CYS A 1 31.04 17.08 22.16
C CYS A 1 29.58 17.47 22.11
N SER A 2 29.26 18.75 21.86
CA SER A 2 27.88 19.18 21.61
C SER A 2 27.31 18.48 20.38
N PRO A 3 25.97 18.37 20.23
CA PRO A 3 25.36 17.78 19.04
C PRO A 3 25.91 18.40 17.76
N GLY A 4 26.28 17.56 16.79
CA GLY A 4 26.88 17.99 15.52
C GLY A 4 28.41 18.01 15.47
N PHE A 5 29.11 17.65 16.55
CA PHE A 5 30.58 17.62 16.59
C PHE A 5 31.14 16.31 17.19
N TRP A 6 32.35 15.94 16.78
CA TRP A 6 33.04 14.71 17.24
C TRP A 6 34.57 14.84 17.26
N GLY A 7 35.21 13.84 17.85
CA GLY A 7 36.67 13.69 17.89
C GLY A 7 37.34 14.48 19.02
N LYS A 8 38.68 14.46 19.05
CA LYS A 8 39.47 15.16 20.05
C LYS A 8 39.17 16.67 19.98
N ASP A 9 38.92 17.26 21.16
CA ASP A 9 38.58 18.68 21.33
C ASP A 9 37.34 19.12 20.51
N CYS A 10 36.51 18.18 20.04
CA CYS A 10 35.32 18.44 19.24
C CYS A 10 35.58 19.24 17.95
N ALA A 11 36.79 19.10 17.40
CA ALA A 11 37.23 19.89 16.26
C ALA A 11 36.60 19.47 14.91
N ARG A 12 35.87 18.35 14.86
CA ARG A 12 35.30 17.80 13.63
C ARG A 12 33.78 17.89 13.65
N SER A 13 33.19 18.26 12.51
CA SER A 13 31.74 18.32 12.34
C SER A 13 31.17 16.96 11.92
N CYS A 14 29.96 16.67 12.38
CA CYS A 14 29.15 15.53 11.98
C CYS A 14 28.31 15.85 10.74
N TYR A 15 28.12 14.85 9.89
CA TYR A 15 27.29 14.96 8.68
C TYR A 15 26.40 13.72 8.57
N CYS A 16 25.38 13.65 9.43
CA CYS A 16 24.36 12.60 9.40
C CYS A 16 23.05 13.19 8.85
N HIS A 17 22.54 12.62 7.77
CA HIS A 17 21.30 13.04 7.11
C HIS A 17 20.07 12.44 7.80
N TYR A 18 18.90 13.01 7.48
CA TYR A 18 17.58 12.54 7.90
C TYR A 18 17.43 12.27 9.41
N GLY A 19 18.11 13.06 10.25
CA GLY A 19 18.02 12.95 11.70
C GLY A 19 18.86 11.83 12.32
N GLY A 20 19.80 11.23 11.59
CA GLY A 20 20.74 10.26 12.14
C GLY A 20 21.57 10.83 13.29
N HIS A 21 21.80 10.02 14.32
CA HIS A 21 22.53 10.43 15.50
C HIS A 21 24.04 10.25 15.29
N CYS A 22 24.84 11.27 15.60
CA CYS A 22 26.29 11.21 15.44
C CYS A 22 26.98 10.80 16.73
N SER A 23 27.85 9.81 16.66
CA SER A 23 28.75 9.46 17.76
C SER A 23 29.75 10.61 18.02
N PRO A 24 29.81 11.15 19.25
CA PRO A 24 30.75 12.23 19.57
C PRO A 24 32.21 11.75 19.64
N VAL A 25 32.45 10.44 19.63
CA VAL A 25 33.79 9.84 19.76
C VAL A 25 34.48 9.75 18.41
N ASP A 26 33.82 9.11 17.45
CA ASP A 26 34.39 8.71 16.16
C ASP A 26 33.62 9.26 14.94
N GLY A 27 32.55 10.03 15.17
CA GLY A 27 31.78 10.68 14.11
C GLY A 27 30.88 9.75 13.31
N ARG A 28 30.75 8.47 13.72
CA ARG A 28 29.89 7.51 13.03
C ARG A 28 28.42 7.92 13.17
N CYS A 29 27.68 7.82 12.08
CA CYS A 29 26.24 8.03 12.10
C CYS A 29 25.49 6.75 12.46
N ASP A 30 24.56 6.90 13.39
CA ASP A 30 23.55 5.92 13.75
C ASP A 30 22.23 6.31 13.06
N CYS A 31 21.91 5.61 11.97
CA CYS A 31 20.80 5.97 11.10
C CYS A 31 19.44 5.61 11.70
N LEU A 32 18.44 6.46 11.47
CA LEU A 32 17.05 6.13 11.81
C LEU A 32 16.54 4.99 10.91
N PRO A 33 15.53 4.22 11.35
CA PRO A 33 14.93 3.17 10.52
C PRO A 33 14.47 3.71 9.16
N GLY A 34 14.68 2.90 8.12
CA GLY A 34 14.42 3.30 6.73
C GLY A 34 15.58 3.99 6.02
N TRP A 35 16.66 4.32 6.72
CA TRP A 35 17.87 4.93 6.17
C TRP A 35 19.13 4.11 6.48
N THR A 36 20.11 4.19 5.59
CA THR A 36 21.38 3.47 5.67
C THR A 36 22.51 4.27 5.01
N GLY A 37 23.70 3.67 4.96
CA GLY A 37 24.93 4.30 4.48
C GLY A 37 25.69 5.02 5.60
N LYS A 38 26.94 5.40 5.31
CA LYS A 38 27.86 5.99 6.31
C LYS A 38 27.34 7.30 6.91
N THR A 39 26.56 8.05 6.14
CA THR A 39 26.00 9.36 6.49
C THR A 39 24.47 9.33 6.56
N CYS A 40 23.85 8.16 6.52
CA CYS A 40 22.39 7.98 6.52
C CYS A 40 21.66 8.62 5.32
N SER A 41 22.35 8.90 4.22
CA SER A 41 21.75 9.55 3.04
C SER A 41 21.02 8.60 2.09
N GLU A 42 21.14 7.29 2.30
CA GLU A 42 20.58 6.27 1.41
C GLU A 42 19.32 5.70 2.04
N ALA A 43 18.23 5.60 1.27
CA ALA A 43 17.05 4.87 1.73
C ALA A 43 17.36 3.37 1.82
N CYS A 44 16.60 2.62 2.62
CA CYS A 44 16.73 1.17 2.61
C CYS A 44 16.54 0.60 1.20
N PRO A 45 17.35 -0.40 0.80
CA PRO A 45 17.14 -1.12 -0.45
C PRO A 45 15.73 -1.71 -0.50
N LEU A 46 15.19 -1.85 -1.73
CA LEU A 46 13.90 -2.48 -1.93
C LEU A 46 13.89 -3.89 -1.31
N GLY A 47 12.84 -4.19 -0.56
CA GLY A 47 12.69 -5.48 0.12
C GLY A 47 13.31 -5.54 1.52
N LEU A 48 13.88 -4.44 2.03
CA LEU A 48 14.42 -4.34 3.38
C LEU A 48 13.79 -3.21 4.18
N TRP A 49 13.76 -3.35 5.50
CA TRP A 49 13.21 -2.35 6.41
C TRP A 49 13.86 -2.35 7.80
N GLY A 50 13.55 -1.32 8.58
CA GLY A 50 13.95 -1.18 9.97
C GLY A 50 15.33 -0.53 10.13
N LYS A 51 15.87 -0.65 11.34
CA LYS A 51 17.21 -0.18 11.68
C LYS A 51 18.25 -0.92 10.84
N ASP A 52 19.15 -0.15 10.22
CA ASP A 52 20.21 -0.66 9.35
C ASP A 52 19.71 -1.55 8.19
N CYS A 53 18.41 -1.46 7.87
CA CYS A 53 17.74 -2.28 6.86
C CYS A 53 17.92 -3.79 7.11
N ALA A 54 17.97 -4.20 8.38
CA ALA A 54 18.30 -5.56 8.78
C ALA A 54 17.16 -6.58 8.60
N ASN A 55 15.94 -6.12 8.34
CA ASN A 55 14.76 -6.98 8.22
C ASN A 55 14.30 -7.11 6.78
N LEU A 56 13.81 -8.30 6.41
CA LEU A 56 13.20 -8.58 5.11
C LEU A 56 11.73 -8.17 5.10
N CYS A 57 11.30 -7.64 3.96
CA CYS A 57 9.89 -7.41 3.65
C CYS A 57 9.24 -8.70 3.13
N TYR A 58 8.00 -8.96 3.57
CA TYR A 58 7.23 -10.14 3.19
C TYR A 58 5.92 -9.80 2.46
N CYS A 59 5.80 -8.58 1.92
CA CYS A 59 4.64 -8.17 1.15
C CYS A 59 4.51 -9.02 -0.12
N GLN A 60 3.32 -9.56 -0.35
CA GLN A 60 2.98 -10.40 -1.50
C GLN A 60 2.17 -9.61 -2.53
N ASN A 61 1.92 -10.21 -3.70
CA ASN A 61 1.06 -9.68 -4.75
C ASN A 61 1.42 -8.25 -5.24
N GLY A 62 2.69 -7.85 -5.10
CA GLY A 62 3.14 -6.50 -5.47
C GLY A 62 2.92 -5.44 -4.39
N GLY A 63 2.66 -5.85 -3.14
CA GLY A 63 2.57 -4.96 -1.99
C GLY A 63 3.85 -4.14 -1.78
N GLN A 64 3.66 -2.87 -1.44
CA GLN A 64 4.75 -1.96 -1.16
C GLN A 64 5.11 -2.02 0.33
N CYS A 65 6.37 -2.29 0.62
CA CYS A 65 6.86 -2.38 1.99
C CYS A 65 7.35 -1.02 2.49
N ASN A 66 6.93 -0.65 3.69
CA ASN A 66 7.43 0.51 4.39
C ASN A 66 8.85 0.23 4.93
N ALA A 67 9.83 1.02 4.48
CA ALA A 67 11.23 0.88 4.88
C ALA A 67 11.48 1.13 6.39
N VAL A 68 10.57 1.81 7.10
CA VAL A 68 10.71 2.16 8.51
C VAL A 68 10.29 1.01 9.41
N ASP A 69 9.10 0.43 9.16
CA ASP A 69 8.42 -0.50 10.08
C ASP A 69 8.00 -1.82 9.45
N GLY A 70 8.24 -2.02 8.14
CA GLY A 70 7.96 -3.25 7.42
C GLY A 70 6.49 -3.48 7.10
N THR A 71 5.61 -2.51 7.39
CA THR A 71 4.18 -2.61 7.04
C THR A 71 3.98 -2.63 5.53
N CYS A 72 2.97 -3.36 5.08
CA CYS A 72 2.65 -3.48 3.66
C CYS A 72 1.46 -2.60 3.29
N THR A 73 1.64 -1.77 2.27
CA THR A 73 0.54 -1.15 1.52
C THR A 73 0.14 -2.11 0.41
N CYS A 74 -1.09 -2.62 0.48
CA CYS A 74 -1.59 -3.65 -0.42
C CYS A 74 -2.22 -3.07 -1.67
N PRO A 75 -1.88 -3.61 -2.86
CA PRO A 75 -2.44 -3.14 -4.11
C PRO A 75 -3.93 -3.47 -4.20
N ALA A 76 -4.58 -2.92 -5.22
CA ALA A 76 -6.01 -3.12 -5.41
C ALA A 76 -6.40 -4.60 -5.43
N GLY A 77 -7.41 -4.95 -4.63
CA GLY A 77 -7.91 -6.32 -4.54
C GLY A 77 -7.24 -7.19 -3.49
N TRP A 78 -6.23 -6.70 -2.78
CA TRP A 78 -5.48 -7.44 -1.76
C TRP A 78 -5.52 -6.75 -0.40
N ASN A 79 -5.45 -7.57 0.65
CA ASN A 79 -5.55 -7.19 2.05
C ASN A 79 -4.66 -8.08 2.93
N GLY A 80 -4.66 -7.78 4.22
CA GLY A 80 -3.92 -8.52 5.24
C GLY A 80 -2.52 -7.95 5.43
N LYS A 81 -1.86 -8.35 6.52
CA LYS A 81 -0.54 -7.78 6.91
C LYS A 81 0.54 -7.94 5.84
N THR A 82 0.42 -8.97 5.00
CA THR A 82 1.36 -9.31 3.92
C THR A 82 0.73 -9.22 2.54
N CYS A 83 -0.47 -8.65 2.40
CA CYS A 83 -1.19 -8.56 1.12
C CYS A 83 -1.47 -9.92 0.44
N SER A 84 -1.59 -10.98 1.24
CA SER A 84 -1.83 -12.35 0.77
C SER A 84 -3.31 -12.69 0.67
N GLU A 85 -4.19 -11.88 1.25
CA GLU A 85 -5.63 -12.13 1.30
C GLU A 85 -6.33 -11.33 0.21
N VAL A 86 -7.29 -11.93 -0.48
CA VAL A 86 -8.18 -11.19 -1.38
C VAL A 86 -9.08 -10.27 -0.55
N CYS A 87 -9.51 -9.13 -1.09
CA CYS A 87 -10.43 -8.26 -0.36
C CYS A 87 -11.65 -9.03 0.18
N PRO A 88 -12.08 -8.74 1.42
CA PRO A 88 -13.32 -9.23 1.95
C PRO A 88 -14.51 -8.90 1.03
N LEU A 89 -15.52 -9.78 1.01
CA LEU A 89 -16.73 -9.57 0.22
C LEU A 89 -17.34 -8.19 0.50
N GLY A 90 -17.68 -7.47 -0.57
CA GLY A 90 -18.24 -6.13 -0.49
C GLY A 90 -17.22 -5.00 -0.35
N THR A 91 -15.92 -5.29 -0.44
CA THR A 91 -14.85 -4.27 -0.47
C THR A 91 -13.94 -4.43 -1.68
N TYR A 92 -13.29 -3.33 -2.08
CA TYR A 92 -12.40 -3.32 -3.24
C TYR A 92 -11.33 -2.21 -3.17
N GLY A 93 -10.40 -2.24 -4.12
CA GLY A 93 -9.36 -1.21 -4.28
C GLY A 93 -8.19 -1.40 -3.32
N GLU A 94 -7.31 -0.39 -3.25
CA GLU A 94 -6.09 -0.42 -2.43
C GLU A 94 -6.44 -0.63 -0.96
N ASN A 95 -5.77 -1.59 -0.30
CA ASN A 95 -6.05 -2.00 1.07
C ASN A 95 -7.54 -2.32 1.34
N CYS A 96 -8.33 -2.57 0.30
CA CYS A 96 -9.77 -2.85 0.37
C CYS A 96 -10.58 -1.81 1.15
N ILE A 97 -10.16 -0.54 1.10
CA ILE A 97 -10.82 0.53 1.87
C ILE A 97 -12.15 0.99 1.24
N ASN A 98 -12.37 0.70 -0.05
CA ASN A 98 -13.58 1.11 -0.74
C ASN A 98 -14.68 0.06 -0.57
N LYS A 99 -15.93 0.52 -0.43
CA LYS A 99 -17.10 -0.35 -0.32
C LYS A 99 -17.79 -0.51 -1.67
N CYS A 100 -18.14 -1.74 -2.01
CA CYS A 100 -18.95 -2.06 -3.17
C CYS A 100 -20.36 -1.47 -3.03
N ARG A 101 -20.92 -1.02 -4.16
CA ARG A 101 -22.26 -0.41 -4.24
C ARG A 101 -23.29 -1.30 -4.96
N CYS A 102 -22.87 -2.50 -5.36
CA CYS A 102 -23.67 -3.45 -6.10
C CYS A 102 -24.96 -3.82 -5.33
N GLN A 103 -26.08 -3.85 -6.05
CA GLN A 103 -27.40 -4.19 -5.54
C GLN A 103 -27.83 -5.56 -6.05
N ASN A 104 -28.96 -6.07 -5.54
CA ASN A 104 -29.62 -7.28 -6.02
C ASN A 104 -28.68 -8.51 -6.04
N ALA A 105 -27.88 -8.67 -4.98
CA ALA A 105 -26.91 -9.76 -4.81
C ALA A 105 -25.89 -9.89 -5.96
N ALA A 106 -25.65 -8.80 -6.71
CA ALA A 106 -24.62 -8.77 -7.73
C ALA A 106 -23.23 -8.91 -7.10
N GLU A 107 -22.37 -9.68 -7.77
CA GLU A 107 -20.97 -9.85 -7.38
C GLU A 107 -20.19 -8.56 -7.67
N CYS A 108 -19.24 -8.26 -6.80
CA CYS A 108 -18.38 -7.09 -6.91
C CYS A 108 -16.94 -7.52 -7.13
N ASP A 109 -16.33 -7.00 -8.19
CA ASP A 109 -14.91 -7.24 -8.47
C ASP A 109 -14.04 -6.59 -7.39
N HIS A 110 -13.23 -7.38 -6.70
CA HIS A 110 -12.42 -6.93 -5.58
C HIS A 110 -11.31 -5.94 -5.98
N MET A 111 -10.89 -5.90 -7.24
CA MET A 111 -9.86 -4.96 -7.71
C MET A 111 -10.47 -3.60 -8.07
N THR A 112 -11.57 -3.60 -8.82
CA THR A 112 -12.13 -2.43 -9.50
C THR A 112 -13.43 -1.92 -8.90
N GLY A 113 -14.13 -2.75 -8.13
CA GLY A 113 -15.45 -2.42 -7.58
C GLY A 113 -16.60 -2.56 -8.58
N LYS A 114 -16.32 -3.05 -9.79
CA LYS A 114 -17.33 -3.21 -10.85
C LYS A 114 -18.30 -4.33 -10.49
N CYS A 115 -19.58 -4.10 -10.75
CA CYS A 115 -20.63 -5.07 -10.47
C CYS A 115 -20.89 -6.00 -11.66
N SER A 116 -21.03 -7.29 -11.37
CA SER A 116 -21.48 -8.33 -12.29
C SER A 116 -22.95 -8.64 -12.00
N CYS A 117 -23.85 -8.11 -12.83
CA CYS A 117 -25.29 -8.20 -12.59
C CYS A 117 -25.83 -9.61 -12.86
N LEU A 118 -26.66 -10.10 -11.94
CA LEU A 118 -27.46 -11.30 -12.17
C LEU A 118 -28.48 -11.09 -13.31
N PRO A 119 -28.96 -12.17 -13.95
CA PRO A 119 -30.02 -12.09 -14.95
C PRO A 119 -31.22 -11.29 -14.44
N GLY A 120 -31.76 -10.43 -15.30
CA GLY A 120 -32.86 -9.53 -14.92
C GLY A 120 -32.44 -8.18 -14.32
N TYR A 121 -31.15 -7.90 -14.17
CA TYR A 121 -30.66 -6.60 -13.68
C TYR A 121 -29.66 -5.92 -14.62
N LEU A 122 -29.62 -4.58 -14.59
CA LEU A 122 -28.80 -3.70 -15.42
C LEU A 122 -28.27 -2.50 -14.63
N GLY A 123 -27.35 -1.77 -15.26
CA GLY A 123 -26.74 -0.57 -14.71
C GLY A 123 -25.40 -0.84 -14.03
N PRO A 124 -24.63 0.21 -13.71
CA PRO A 124 -23.31 0.08 -13.10
C PRO A 124 -23.36 -0.53 -11.68
N TYR A 125 -24.50 -0.43 -11.00
CA TYR A 125 -24.72 -0.96 -9.66
C TYR A 125 -25.76 -2.09 -9.62
N CYS A 126 -26.22 -2.57 -10.78
CA CYS A 126 -27.23 -3.64 -10.89
C CYS A 126 -28.54 -3.33 -10.16
N ASP A 127 -28.91 -2.06 -10.06
CA ASP A 127 -30.09 -1.52 -9.38
C ASP A 127 -31.33 -1.48 -10.26
N ASN A 128 -31.16 -1.51 -11.58
CA ASN A 128 -32.27 -1.45 -12.53
C ASN A 128 -32.76 -2.84 -12.92
N ARG A 129 -34.06 -3.10 -12.78
CA ARG A 129 -34.69 -4.34 -13.29
C ARG A 129 -34.82 -4.25 -14.81
N LYS A 130 -34.41 -5.31 -15.53
CA LYS A 130 -34.74 -5.50 -16.95
C LYS A 130 -36.25 -5.62 -17.05
N SER A 131 -36.94 -4.63 -17.62
CA SER A 131 -38.36 -4.80 -17.92
C SER A 131 -38.49 -5.86 -19.02
N ALA A 132 -39.52 -6.70 -18.92
CA ALA A 132 -39.88 -7.62 -19.99
C ALA A 132 -40.28 -6.86 -21.28
N ASP A 133 -40.64 -5.59 -21.14
CA ASP A 133 -41.23 -4.77 -22.20
C ASP A 133 -40.20 -4.33 -23.27
N CYS A 134 -38.89 -4.50 -23.04
CA CYS A 134 -37.88 -4.19 -24.07
C CYS A 134 -37.82 -5.25 -25.18
N TYR A 135 -38.40 -6.45 -24.98
CA TYR A 135 -38.54 -7.46 -26.04
C TYR A 135 -39.79 -7.23 -26.91
N GLN A 136 -40.76 -6.43 -26.48
CA GLN A 136 -42.00 -6.23 -27.25
C GLN A 136 -41.91 -5.18 -28.37
N TRP A 137 -40.82 -4.40 -28.46
CA TRP A 137 -40.64 -3.43 -29.55
C TRP A 137 -39.97 -4.01 -30.81
N MET A 138 -39.35 -5.19 -30.73
CA MET A 138 -38.73 -5.84 -31.90
C MET A 138 -39.67 -6.82 -32.63
N ASP A 139 -40.78 -7.23 -32.01
CA ASP A 139 -41.74 -8.17 -32.62
C ASP A 139 -42.91 -7.48 -33.36
N TYR A 140 -43.08 -6.15 -33.25
CA TYR A 140 -44.15 -5.40 -33.90
C TYR A 140 -43.74 -4.65 -35.19
N SER A 141 -42.55 -4.93 -35.73
CA SER A 141 -42.05 -4.32 -36.98
C SER A 141 -42.09 -5.27 -38.19
N LYS A 142 -43.14 -6.11 -38.31
CA LYS A 142 -43.45 -6.84 -39.55
C LYS A 142 -44.88 -6.59 -39.99
#